data_AF-A0AAW7CNQ1-F1
#
_entry.id   AF-A0AAW7CNQ1-F1
#
_cell.length_a   1.000
_cell.length_b   1.000
_cell.length_c   1.000
_cell.angle_alpha   90.00
_cell.angle_beta   90.00
_cell.angle_gamma   90.00
#
_symmetry.space_group_name_H-M   'P 1'
#
loop_
_entity.id
_entity.type
_entity.pdbx_description
1 polymer ?
#
loop_
_entity_poly.entity_id
_entity_poly.type
_entity_poly.pdbx_seq_one_letter_code
_entity_poly.pdbx_strand_id
1 'polypeptide(L)'
;MLRQVVADPSGTAHAANISGAQLAGKTGTAELKKSQKDQNGKENGFFVVYDEKNPNMLVAMLIEDVKHRGGSGLVVNKAVNLFR
;
A
#
# COMPACT_ATOMS: atom_id res chain seq x y z
N MET A 1 0.80 9.60 -12.81
CA MET A 1 1.40 8.29 -12.44
C MET A 1 1.84 8.37 -10.99
N LEU A 2 1.76 7.27 -10.22
CA LEU A 2 1.85 7.12 -8.75
C LEU A 2 0.99 8.03 -7.87
N ARG A 3 1.01 9.35 -8.03
CA ARG A 3 0.14 10.26 -7.25
C ARG A 3 -1.34 9.88 -7.36
N GLN A 4 -1.80 9.51 -8.55
CA GLN A 4 -3.19 9.10 -8.80
C GLN A 4 -3.60 7.83 -8.03
N VAL A 5 -2.65 6.94 -7.67
CA VAL A 5 -2.95 5.76 -6.84
C VAL A 5 -3.47 6.17 -5.46
N VAL A 6 -3.06 7.36 -5.00
CA VAL A 6 -3.44 7.97 -3.72
C VAL A 6 -4.53 9.04 -3.91
N ALA A 7 -4.39 9.92 -4.90
CA ALA A 7 -5.24 11.09 -5.09
C ALA A 7 -6.66 10.75 -5.59
N ASP A 8 -6.77 9.73 -6.46
CA ASP A 8 -8.05 9.31 -7.03
C ASP A 8 -8.92 8.68 -5.93
N PRO A 9 -10.19 9.07 -5.76
CA PRO A 9 -11.13 8.41 -4.85
C PRO A 9 -11.28 6.90 -5.09
N SER A 10 -11.04 6.45 -6.33
CA SER A 10 -11.03 5.03 -6.73
C SER A 10 -9.63 4.41 -6.66
N GLY A 11 -8.63 5.16 -6.21
CA GLY A 11 -7.25 4.73 -6.07
C GLY A 11 -7.06 3.68 -4.99
N THR A 12 -6.29 2.63 -5.28
CA THR A 12 -6.03 1.54 -4.33
C THR A 12 -5.32 1.97 -3.04
N ALA A 13 -4.74 3.17 -3.00
CA ALA A 13 -4.10 3.76 -1.82
C ALA A 13 -4.80 5.04 -1.36
N HIS A 14 -6.08 5.24 -1.68
CA HIS A 14 -6.78 6.50 -1.37
C HIS A 14 -6.76 6.86 0.12
N ALA A 15 -6.71 5.87 1.02
CA ALA A 15 -6.56 6.10 2.46
C ALA A 15 -5.26 6.84 2.86
N ALA A 16 -4.26 6.89 1.97
CA ALA A 16 -3.06 7.69 2.15
C ALA A 16 -3.20 9.15 1.68
N ASN A 17 -4.38 9.57 1.20
CA ASN A 17 -4.64 10.95 0.81
C ASN A 17 -4.95 11.80 2.05
N ILE A 18 -3.89 12.24 2.74
CA ILE A 18 -3.96 13.02 3.98
C ILE A 18 -3.70 14.50 3.74
N SER A 19 -4.17 15.34 4.66
CA SER A 19 -3.78 16.74 4.74
C SER A 19 -2.31 16.87 5.16
N GLY A 20 -1.56 17.78 4.54
CA GLY A 20 -0.20 18.13 4.97
C GLY A 20 0.94 17.46 4.19
N ALA A 21 0.65 16.40 3.43
CA ALA A 21 1.65 15.72 2.58
C ALA A 21 1.06 15.42 1.19
N GLN A 22 1.88 15.46 0.13
CA GLN A 22 1.46 15.09 -1.22
C GLN A 22 1.96 13.69 -1.56
N LEU A 23 1.37 12.68 -0.92
CA LEU A 23 1.84 11.30 -1.05
C LEU A 23 1.57 10.72 -2.44
N ALA A 24 2.60 10.08 -3.00
CA ALA A 24 2.54 9.24 -4.19
C ALA A 24 3.16 7.88 -3.87
N GLY A 25 2.59 6.82 -4.44
CA GLY A 25 3.05 5.48 -4.13
C GLY A 25 2.38 4.38 -4.91
N LYS A 26 2.80 3.15 -4.65
CA LYS A 26 2.26 1.95 -5.27
C LYS A 26 1.97 0.87 -4.24
N THR A 27 0.78 0.32 -4.32
CA THR A 27 0.34 -0.86 -3.58
C THR A 27 0.59 -2.14 -4.37
N GLY A 28 0.74 -3.25 -3.66
CA GLY A 28 0.79 -4.57 -4.26
C GLY A 28 0.37 -5.64 -3.26
N THR A 29 -0.21 -6.73 -3.77
CA THR A 29 -0.47 -7.94 -3.00
C THR A 29 0.21 -9.09 -3.73
N ALA A 30 1.07 -9.84 -3.04
CA ALA A 30 1.71 -11.04 -3.58
C ALA A 30 1.05 -12.29 -2.99
N GLU A 31 0.54 -13.16 -3.85
CA GLU A 31 -0.07 -14.42 -3.45
C GLU A 31 0.98 -15.53 -3.37
N LEU A 32 1.10 -16.17 -2.21
CA LEU A 32 2.01 -17.28 -1.95
C LEU A 32 1.29 -18.61 -2.10
N LYS A 33 0.93 -18.93 -3.35
CA LYS A 33 0.23 -20.16 -3.71
C LYS A 33 1.22 -21.27 -4.07
N LYS A 34 0.96 -22.51 -3.61
CA LYS A 34 1.75 -23.69 -4.01
C LYS A 34 1.40 -24.20 -5.42
N SER A 35 0.23 -23.86 -5.92
CA SER A 35 -0.24 -24.19 -7.28
C SER A 35 -1.39 -23.26 -7.70
N GLN A 36 -1.77 -23.27 -8.97
CA GLN A 36 -2.91 -22.47 -9.46
C GLN A 36 -4.25 -22.84 -8.81
N LYS A 37 -4.38 -24.07 -8.28
CA LYS A 37 -5.59 -24.55 -7.60
C LYS A 37 -5.61 -24.22 -6.11
N ASP A 38 -4.49 -23.75 -5.56
CA ASP A 38 -4.37 -23.41 -4.15
C ASP A 38 -5.11 -22.10 -3.85
N GLN A 39 -6.31 -22.23 -3.27
CA GLN A 39 -7.10 -21.09 -2.82
C GLN A 39 -6.76 -20.64 -1.40
N ASN A 40 -5.85 -21.35 -0.69
CA ASN A 40 -5.51 -21.11 0.71
C ASN A 40 -4.12 -20.50 0.90
N GLY A 41 -3.37 -20.28 -0.19
CA GLY A 41 -2.09 -19.57 -0.16
C GLY A 41 -2.18 -18.23 0.59
N LYS A 42 -1.13 -17.91 1.35
CA LYS A 42 -1.01 -16.65 2.09
C LYS A 42 -0.91 -15.48 1.12
N GLU A 43 -1.19 -14.27 1.59
CA GLU A 43 -0.98 -13.05 0.82
C GLU A 43 -0.07 -12.10 1.59
N ASN A 44 0.92 -11.53 0.94
CA ASN A 44 1.74 -10.45 1.51
C ASN A 44 1.31 -9.12 0.87
N GLY A 45 1.07 -8.12 1.71
CA GLY A 45 0.73 -6.78 1.26
C GLY A 45 1.97 -5.90 1.22
N PHE A 46 2.01 -4.97 0.27
CA PHE A 46 3.10 -4.02 0.10
C PHE A 46 2.56 -2.62 -0.19
N PHE A 47 3.24 -1.62 0.33
CA PHE A 47 3.06 -0.23 -0.07
C PHE A 47 4.41 0.49 -0.08
N VAL A 48 4.76 1.06 -1.23
CA VAL A 48 5.93 1.93 -1.39
C VAL A 48 5.43 3.35 -1.60
N VAL A 49 5.85 4.29 -0.76
CA VAL A 49 5.28 5.63 -0.69
C VAL A 49 6.32 6.69 -0.31
N TYR A 50 6.17 7.88 -0.88
CA TYR A 50 6.95 9.07 -0.57
C TYR A 50 6.07 10.33 -0.70
N ASP A 51 6.51 11.44 -0.11
CA ASP A 51 5.90 12.77 -0.31
C ASP A 51 6.53 13.46 -1.53
N GLU A 52 5.73 13.77 -2.55
CA GLU A 52 6.21 14.47 -3.76
C GLU A 52 6.67 15.90 -3.46
N LYS A 53 6.14 16.54 -2.41
CA LYS A 53 6.55 17.90 -2.02
C LYS A 53 7.84 17.90 -1.21
N ASN A 54 8.08 16.85 -0.42
CA ASN A 54 9.26 16.71 0.43
C ASN A 54 9.89 15.31 0.24
N PRO A 55 10.62 15.06 -0.85
CA PRO A 55 11.14 13.73 -1.21
C PRO A 55 12.41 13.36 -0.41
N ASN A 56 12.42 13.59 0.90
CA ASN A 56 13.53 13.26 1.79
C ASN A 56 13.44 11.83 2.36
N MET A 57 12.28 11.18 2.23
CA MET A 57 12.00 9.86 2.77
C MET A 57 11.16 9.03 1.80
N LEU A 58 11.62 7.79 1.55
CA LEU A 58 10.87 6.75 0.86
C LEU A 58 10.62 5.61 1.85
N VAL A 59 9.36 5.25 2.04
CA VAL A 59 8.97 4.11 2.87
C VAL A 59 8.58 2.94 1.97
N ALA A 60 9.22 1.80 2.16
CA ALA A 60 8.78 0.52 1.61
C ALA A 60 8.33 -0.37 2.77
N MET A 61 7.03 -0.66 2.86
CA MET A 61 6.46 -1.47 3.91
C MET A 61 5.87 -2.76 3.35
N LEU A 62 6.16 -3.88 4.00
CA LEU A 62 5.62 -5.20 3.73
C LEU A 62 4.95 -5.71 5.01
N ILE A 63 3.73 -6.24 4.88
CA ILE A 63 3.08 -6.99 5.97
C ILE A 63 2.75 -8.38 5.42
N GLU A 64 3.20 -9.40 6.12
CA GLU A 64 2.91 -10.78 5.75
C GLU A 64 1.50 -11.19 6.19
N ASP A 65 0.95 -12.15 5.44
CA ASP A 65 -0.29 -12.83 5.78
C ASP A 65 -1.48 -11.86 5.95
N VAL A 66 -1.67 -10.96 4.97
CA VAL A 66 -2.74 -9.94 4.92
C VAL A 66 -4.04 -10.46 4.31
N LYS A 67 -4.07 -11.73 3.90
CA LYS A 67 -5.26 -12.37 3.37
C LYS A 67 -6.39 -12.31 4.40
N HIS A 68 -7.60 -11.96 3.95
CA HIS A 68 -8.77 -11.70 4.81
C HIS A 68 -8.58 -10.59 5.87
N ARG A 69 -7.50 -9.81 5.80
CA ARG A 69 -7.20 -8.68 6.70
C ARG A 69 -7.18 -7.33 5.99
N GLY A 70 -7.74 -7.28 4.77
CA GLY A 70 -7.80 -6.07 3.94
C GLY A 70 -6.66 -5.92 2.92
N GLY A 71 -5.84 -6.96 2.72
CA GLY A 71 -4.81 -6.97 1.67
C GLY A 71 -3.77 -5.85 1.84
N SER A 72 -3.34 -5.26 0.73
CA SER A 72 -2.44 -4.10 0.74
C SER A 72 -3.05 -2.85 1.39
N GLY A 73 -4.38 -2.76 1.53
CA GLY A 73 -5.05 -1.66 2.25
C GLY A 73 -4.64 -1.58 3.72
N LEU A 74 -4.38 -2.74 4.36
CA LEU A 74 -3.81 -2.77 5.72
C LEU A 74 -2.44 -2.09 5.79
N VAL A 75 -1.61 -2.30 4.77
CA VAL A 75 -0.26 -1.74 4.69
C VAL A 75 -0.32 -0.24 4.44
N VAL A 76 -1.22 0.21 3.56
CA VAL A 76 -1.49 1.64 3.32
C VAL A 76 -1.83 2.35 4.64
N ASN A 77 -2.78 1.80 5.39
CA ASN A 77 -3.22 2.38 6.67
C ASN A 77 -2.12 2.41 7.75
N LYS A 78 -1.15 1.49 7.71
CA LYS A 78 -0.02 1.51 8.64
C LYS A 78 1.05 2.51 8.21
N ALA A 79 1.44 2.48 6.93
CA ALA A 79 2.51 3.32 6.40
C ALA A 79 2.17 4.81 6.43
N VAL A 80 0.91 5.20 6.18
CA VAL A 80 0.49 6.61 6.20
C VAL A 80 0.73 7.30 7.56
N ASN A 81 0.73 6.55 8.67
CA ASN A 81 0.99 7.13 9.99
C ASN A 81 2.42 7.69 10.13
N LEU A 82 3.35 7.30 9.26
CA LEU A 82 4.73 7.80 9.25
C LEU A 82 4.85 9.19 8.60
N PHE A 83 3.79 9.66 7.93
CA PHE A 83 3.74 10.93 7.21
C PHE A 83 2.74 11.92 7.84
N ARG A 84 2.21 11.59 9.03
CA ARG A 84 1.36 12.48 9.82
C ARG A 84 2.18 13.33 10.78
#